data_AF-A0A1X6NTT8-F1
#
_entry.id   AF-A0A1X6NTT8-F1
#
_cell.length_a   1.000
_cell.length_b   1.000
_cell.length_c   1.000
_cell.angle_alpha   90.00
_cell.angle_beta   90.00
_cell.angle_gamma   90.00
#
_symmetry.space_group_name_H-M   'P 1'
#
loop_
_entity.id
_entity.type
_entity.pdbx_description
1 polymer ?
#
loop_
_entity_poly.entity_id
_entity_poly.type
_entity_poly.pdbx_seq_one_letter_code
_entity_poly.pdbx_strand_id
1 'polypeptide(L)'
;MTARYQQAADKFNSDPTTRWETDHKHVKDRFFRLKDNFENLYKICRDKSGVEEELTPTEKMLVTMVEECDAHKQRTDAERREKTATEEELTRKGKVVRELAMSCRTEGAASCMSALESENDKGESKKTRARSRARTQADNGDDEEIFALLERAEARKEELATRQRRAEDRAERLRREAQDTDTAETARVERAALTRALEALANNKTSSGN
;
A
#
# COMPACT_ATOMS: atom_id res chain seq x y z
N MET A 1 12.62 -45.93 -24.36
CA MET A 1 13.33 -46.19 -23.10
C MET A 1 14.70 -46.76 -23.45
N THR A 2 15.80 -46.10 -23.10
CA THR A 2 17.14 -46.50 -23.59
C THR A 2 17.69 -47.69 -22.79
N ALA A 3 18.39 -48.61 -23.47
CA ALA A 3 18.87 -49.90 -22.93
C ALA A 3 19.64 -49.80 -21.60
N ARG A 4 20.25 -48.64 -21.33
CA ARG A 4 20.95 -48.36 -20.06
C ARG A 4 20.03 -48.36 -18.84
N TYR A 5 18.77 -47.93 -18.99
CA TYR A 5 17.81 -47.91 -17.89
C TYR A 5 17.24 -49.30 -17.59
N GLN A 6 17.04 -50.13 -18.63
CA GLN A 6 16.59 -51.50 -18.45
C GLN A 6 17.62 -52.34 -17.70
N GLN A 7 18.89 -52.24 -18.10
CA GLN A 7 19.99 -52.95 -17.44
C GLN A 7 20.18 -52.51 -15.97
N ALA A 8 19.91 -51.25 -15.66
CA ALA A 8 19.95 -50.75 -14.29
C ALA A 8 18.79 -51.29 -13.43
N ALA A 9 17.59 -51.38 -14.02
CA ALA A 9 16.41 -51.95 -13.37
C ALA A 9 16.61 -53.46 -13.10
N ASP A 10 17.13 -54.22 -14.07
CA ASP A 10 17.36 -55.66 -13.92
C ASP A 10 18.41 -55.96 -12.83
N LYS A 11 19.45 -55.12 -12.70
CA LYS A 11 20.46 -55.21 -11.63
C LYS A 11 19.91 -54.84 -10.25
N PHE A 12 19.02 -53.84 -10.18
CA PHE A 12 18.37 -53.47 -8.91
C PHE A 12 17.39 -54.54 -8.45
N ASN A 13 16.64 -55.13 -9.37
CA ASN A 13 15.66 -56.17 -9.07
C ASN A 13 16.30 -57.51 -8.65
N SER A 14 17.55 -57.78 -9.05
CA SER A 14 18.27 -59.01 -8.71
C SER A 14 18.94 -58.98 -7.34
N ASP A 15 19.43 -57.81 -6.90
CA ASP A 15 19.91 -57.61 -5.53
C ASP A 15 19.53 -56.19 -5.06
N PRO A 16 18.47 -56.05 -4.23
CA PRO A 16 18.02 -54.77 -3.69
C PRO A 16 19.06 -54.10 -2.78
N THR A 17 20.03 -54.87 -2.31
CA THR A 17 21.13 -54.42 -1.44
C THR A 17 22.31 -53.88 -2.23
N THR A 18 22.30 -53.99 -3.56
CA THR A 18 23.35 -53.43 -4.41
C THR A 18 23.34 -51.91 -4.29
N ARG A 19 24.22 -51.39 -3.44
CA ARG A 19 24.42 -49.96 -3.31
C ARG A 19 25.00 -49.45 -4.62
N TRP A 20 24.24 -48.61 -5.34
CA TRP A 20 24.79 -47.90 -6.48
C TRP A 20 25.90 -46.98 -5.95
N GLU A 21 27.15 -47.37 -6.16
CA GLU A 21 28.29 -46.48 -6.00
C GLU A 21 28.19 -45.41 -7.09
N THR A 22 27.36 -44.42 -6.79
CA THR A 22 27.34 -43.20 -7.55
C THR A 22 28.62 -42.49 -7.13
N ASP A 23 29.73 -42.81 -7.81
CA ASP A 23 31.04 -42.24 -7.54
C ASP A 23 30.86 -40.73 -7.36
N HIS A 24 31.11 -40.27 -6.14
CA HIS A 24 30.79 -38.92 -5.69
C HIS A 24 31.44 -37.86 -6.59
N LYS A 25 32.57 -38.22 -7.22
CA LYS A 25 33.27 -37.43 -8.23
C LYS A 25 32.40 -37.11 -9.45
N HIS A 26 31.56 -38.06 -9.87
CA HIS A 26 30.66 -37.91 -11.01
C HIS A 26 29.34 -37.23 -10.66
N VAL A 27 28.96 -37.15 -9.38
CA VAL A 27 27.76 -36.40 -8.95
C VAL A 27 28.00 -34.91 -9.14
N LYS A 28 29.16 -34.41 -8.71
CA LYS A 28 29.54 -33.00 -8.91
C LYS A 28 29.61 -32.65 -10.39
N ASP A 29 30.28 -33.47 -11.21
CA ASP A 29 30.38 -33.24 -12.65
C ASP A 29 29.00 -33.24 -13.33
N ARG A 30 28.11 -34.17 -12.97
CA ARG A 30 26.72 -34.17 -13.49
C ARG A 30 25.92 -32.95 -13.03
N PHE A 31 26.10 -32.50 -11.79
CA PHE A 31 25.44 -31.30 -11.28
C PHE A 31 25.94 -30.03 -11.99
N PHE A 32 27.25 -29.90 -12.21
CA PHE A 32 27.81 -28.76 -12.95
C PHE A 32 27.39 -28.77 -14.41
N ARG A 33 27.40 -29.93 -15.10
CA ARG A 33 26.84 -30.04 -16.46
C ARG A 33 25.37 -29.68 -16.52
N LEU A 34 24.58 -30.08 -15.52
CA LEU A 34 23.17 -29.74 -15.44
C LEU A 34 22.98 -28.23 -15.26
N LYS A 35 23.75 -27.63 -14.33
CA LYS A 35 23.77 -26.19 -14.08
C LYS A 35 24.15 -25.42 -15.35
N ASP A 36 25.21 -25.82 -16.04
CA ASP A 36 25.68 -25.17 -17.26
C ASP A 36 24.63 -25.27 -18.38
N ASN A 37 23.95 -26.42 -18.50
CA ASN A 37 22.88 -26.59 -19.47
C ASN A 37 21.68 -25.69 -19.16
N PHE A 38 21.31 -25.53 -17.88
CA PHE A 38 20.26 -24.59 -17.47
C PHE A 38 20.67 -23.13 -17.70
N GLU A 39 21.90 -22.74 -17.38
CA GLU A 39 22.40 -21.38 -17.67
C GLU A 39 22.41 -21.12 -19.18
N ASN A 40 22.81 -22.09 -19.99
CA ASN A 40 22.84 -21.94 -21.44
C ASN A 40 21.42 -21.87 -22.02
N LEU A 41 20.49 -22.69 -21.54
CA LEU A 41 19.07 -22.58 -21.88
C LEU A 41 18.49 -21.23 -21.48
N TYR A 42 18.83 -20.72 -20.30
CA TYR A 42 18.37 -19.41 -19.84
C TYR A 42 18.93 -18.28 -20.71
N LYS A 43 20.21 -18.34 -21.10
CA LYS A 43 20.82 -17.39 -22.03
C LYS A 43 20.15 -17.46 -23.40
N ILE A 44 19.96 -18.65 -23.96
CA ILE A 44 19.27 -18.86 -25.24
C ILE A 44 17.82 -18.35 -25.18
N CYS A 45 17.10 -18.59 -24.09
CA CYS A 45 15.74 -18.07 -23.89
C CYS A 45 15.72 -16.54 -23.80
N ARG A 46 16.62 -15.95 -23.02
CA ARG A 46 16.78 -14.49 -22.91
C ARG A 46 17.16 -13.85 -24.24
N ASP A 47 18.04 -14.48 -25.02
CA ASP A 47 18.49 -13.95 -26.31
C ASP A 47 17.40 -14.16 -27.41
N LYS A 48 16.55 -15.18 -27.28
CA LYS A 48 15.32 -15.36 -28.09
C LYS A 48 14.15 -14.48 -27.62
N SER A 49 14.18 -14.04 -26.37
CA SER A 49 13.23 -13.15 -25.70
C SER A 49 13.53 -11.67 -25.96
N GLY A 50 14.32 -11.34 -26.99
CA GLY A 50 14.46 -9.98 -27.50
C GLY A 50 13.22 -9.47 -28.25
N VAL A 51 12.17 -10.27 -28.35
CA VAL A 51 10.82 -9.82 -28.71
C VAL A 51 10.17 -9.38 -27.40
N GLU A 52 9.96 -8.07 -27.23
CA GLU A 52 9.04 -7.55 -26.20
C GLU A 52 7.71 -8.27 -26.39
N GLU A 53 7.43 -9.24 -25.53
CA GLU A 53 6.14 -9.91 -25.50
C GLU A 53 5.15 -8.87 -25.00
N GLU A 54 4.44 -8.26 -25.94
CA GLU A 54 3.40 -7.30 -25.61
C GLU A 54 2.44 -7.99 -24.65
N LEU A 55 2.40 -7.49 -23.41
CA LEU A 55 1.51 -8.02 -22.39
C LEU A 55 0.10 -8.12 -22.98
N THR A 56 -0.46 -9.33 -22.89
CA THR A 56 -1.83 -9.56 -23.29
C THR A 56 -2.74 -8.62 -22.52
N PRO A 57 -3.92 -8.25 -23.03
CA PRO A 57 -4.83 -7.34 -22.34
C PRO A 57 -5.13 -7.79 -20.88
N THR A 58 -5.16 -9.09 -20.64
CA THR A 58 -5.34 -9.68 -19.31
C THR A 58 -4.10 -9.47 -18.43
N GLU A 59 -2.89 -9.64 -18.95
CA GLU A 59 -1.66 -9.39 -18.18
C GLU A 59 -1.49 -7.91 -17.86
N LYS A 60 -1.83 -7.01 -18.78
CA LYS A 60 -1.88 -5.56 -18.52
C LYS A 60 -2.84 -5.25 -17.37
N MET A 61 -4.03 -5.85 -17.38
CA MET A 61 -5.00 -5.71 -16.29
C MET A 61 -4.45 -6.26 -14.96
N LEU A 62 -3.82 -7.43 -14.97
CA LEU A 62 -3.22 -8.02 -13.77
C LEU A 62 -2.11 -7.14 -13.19
N VAL A 63 -1.24 -6.59 -14.03
CA VAL A 63 -0.19 -5.64 -13.60
C VAL A 63 -0.83 -4.42 -12.93
N THR A 64 -1.84 -3.80 -13.54
CA THR A 64 -2.53 -2.64 -12.95
C THR A 64 -3.21 -2.98 -11.61
N MET A 65 -3.84 -4.15 -11.50
CA MET A 65 -4.48 -4.58 -10.25
C MET A 65 -3.45 -4.82 -9.14
N VAL A 66 -2.27 -5.36 -9.46
CA VAL A 66 -1.19 -5.57 -8.48
C VAL A 66 -0.66 -4.22 -7.98
N GLU A 67 -0.41 -3.27 -8.88
CA GLU A 67 0.02 -1.91 -8.52
C GLU A 67 -1.01 -1.22 -7.61
N GLU A 68 -2.31 -1.34 -7.92
CA GLU A 68 -3.39 -0.81 -7.09
C GLU A 68 -3.47 -1.49 -5.72
N CYS A 69 -3.29 -2.82 -5.65
CA CYS A 69 -3.28 -3.56 -4.39
C CYS A 69 -2.13 -3.11 -3.49
N ASP A 70 -0.96 -2.88 -4.06
CA ASP A 70 0.21 -2.42 -3.30
C ASP A 70 0.07 -0.96 -2.87
N ALA A 71 -0.49 -0.10 -3.72
CA ALA A 71 -0.85 1.27 -3.33
C ALA A 71 -1.87 1.28 -2.18
N HIS A 72 -2.86 0.38 -2.21
CA HIS A 72 -3.84 0.24 -1.13
C HIS A 72 -3.18 -0.21 0.18
N LYS A 73 -2.33 -1.25 0.15
CA LYS A 73 -1.58 -1.69 1.34
C LYS A 73 -0.77 -0.55 1.93
N GLN A 74 -0.02 0.18 1.11
CA GLN A 74 0.78 1.33 1.55
C GLN A 74 -0.08 2.39 2.24
N ARG A 75 -1.27 2.70 1.72
CA ARG A 75 -2.20 3.64 2.36
C ARG A 75 -2.66 3.13 3.72
N THR A 76 -3.05 1.87 3.83
CA THR A 76 -3.50 1.31 5.11
C THR A 76 -2.38 1.25 6.14
N ASP A 77 -1.14 1.00 5.72
CA ASP A 77 0.01 0.96 6.62
C ASP A 77 0.42 2.37 7.05
N ALA A 78 0.34 3.36 6.16
CA ALA A 78 0.56 4.76 6.49
C ALA A 78 -0.47 5.26 7.52
N GLU A 79 -1.76 4.96 7.30
CA GLU A 79 -2.82 5.33 8.23
C GLU A 79 -2.62 4.68 9.61
N ARG A 80 -2.23 3.40 9.67
CA ARG A 80 -1.90 2.74 10.94
C ARG A 80 -0.73 3.41 11.64
N ARG A 81 0.33 3.75 10.91
CA ARG A 81 1.51 4.43 11.45
C ARG A 81 1.17 5.81 12.00
N GLU A 82 0.31 6.56 11.31
CA GLU A 82 -0.17 7.87 11.77
C GLU A 82 -0.97 7.75 13.08
N LYS A 83 -1.91 6.78 13.15
CA LYS A 83 -2.65 6.48 14.38
C LYS A 83 -1.71 6.15 15.54
N THR A 84 -0.71 5.29 15.32
CA THR A 84 0.27 4.98 16.37
C THR A 84 1.12 6.19 16.77
N ALA A 85 1.48 7.05 15.82
CA ALA A 85 2.28 8.24 16.11
C ALA A 85 1.50 9.26 16.98
N THR A 86 0.22 9.47 16.68
CA THR A 86 -0.64 10.35 17.47
C THR A 86 -0.87 9.83 18.89
N GLU A 87 -1.06 8.51 19.05
CA GLU A 87 -1.14 7.88 20.36
C GLU A 87 0.17 8.05 21.15
N GLU A 88 1.31 7.74 20.53
CA GLU A 88 2.62 7.94 21.17
C GLU A 88 2.84 9.39 21.60
N GLU A 89 2.45 10.37 20.78
CA GLU A 89 2.55 11.78 21.11
C GLU A 89 1.70 12.14 22.33
N LEU A 90 0.46 11.64 22.40
CA LEU A 90 -0.39 11.80 23.57
C LEU A 90 0.23 11.15 24.81
N THR A 91 0.84 9.97 24.69
CA THR A 91 1.53 9.34 25.82
C THR A 91 2.74 10.14 26.29
N ARG A 92 3.53 10.73 25.38
CA ARG A 92 4.66 11.60 25.72
C ARG A 92 4.18 12.85 26.45
N LYS A 93 3.16 13.54 25.91
CA LYS A 93 2.55 14.71 26.57
C LYS A 93 2.01 14.36 27.95
N GLY A 94 1.32 13.23 28.08
CA GLY A 94 0.82 12.73 29.37
C GLY A 94 1.91 12.42 30.40
N LYS A 95 3.07 11.89 29.95
CA LYS A 95 4.24 11.67 30.82
C LYS A 95 4.81 12.99 31.33
N VAL A 96 5.00 13.99 30.47
CA VAL A 96 5.50 15.32 30.86
C VAL A 96 4.59 15.96 31.91
N VAL A 97 3.27 15.95 31.70
CA VAL A 97 2.30 16.49 32.66
C VAL A 97 2.37 15.74 33.99
N ARG A 98 2.50 14.41 33.96
CA ARG A 98 2.64 13.60 35.17
C ARG A 98 3.92 13.94 35.93
N GLU A 99 5.06 14.03 35.25
CA GLU A 99 6.35 14.38 35.87
C GLU A 99 6.33 15.77 36.49
N LEU A 100 5.76 16.76 35.79
CA LEU A 100 5.59 18.11 36.32
C LEU A 100 4.70 18.11 37.57
N ALA A 101 3.57 17.41 37.53
CA ALA A 101 2.67 17.29 38.68
C ALA A 101 3.30 16.55 39.87
N MET A 102 4.21 15.60 39.62
CA MET A 102 4.96 14.93 40.68
C MET A 102 6.04 15.85 41.26
N SER A 103 6.71 16.64 40.42
CA SER A 103 7.72 17.62 40.84
C SER A 103 7.10 18.72 41.73
N CYS A 104 5.92 19.23 41.38
CA CYS A 104 5.21 20.20 42.22
C CYS A 104 4.76 19.60 43.57
N ARG A 105 4.50 18.30 43.66
CA ARG A 105 4.19 17.64 44.95
C ARG A 105 5.43 17.51 45.82
N THR A 106 6.59 17.23 45.24
CA THR A 106 7.85 17.14 45.99
C THR A 106 8.36 18.52 46.40
N GLU A 107 8.16 19.54 45.56
CA GLU A 107 8.54 20.94 45.88
C GLU A 107 7.57 21.58 46.88
N GLY A 108 6.27 21.31 46.81
CA GLY A 108 5.31 21.74 47.83
C GLY A 108 5.56 21.11 49.20
N ALA A 109 6.13 19.90 49.24
CA ALA A 109 6.59 19.28 50.48
C ALA A 109 7.90 19.88 51.01
N ALA A 110 8.75 20.43 50.14
CA ALA A 110 10.00 21.10 50.53
C ALA A 110 9.83 22.60 50.85
N SER A 111 8.82 23.26 50.27
CA SER A 111 8.54 24.70 50.49
C SER A 111 7.79 24.97 51.80
N CYS A 112 7.10 23.98 52.37
CA CYS A 112 6.47 24.10 53.69
C CYS A 112 7.45 24.05 54.88
N MET A 113 8.77 24.10 54.64
CA MET A 113 9.80 24.03 55.69
C MET A 113 10.49 25.38 55.99
N SER A 114 10.15 26.49 55.32
CA SER A 114 10.83 27.78 55.56
C SER A 114 9.90 29.00 55.65
N ALA A 115 8.85 28.90 56.46
CA ALA A 115 8.15 30.08 56.99
C ALA A 115 7.53 29.73 58.35
N LEU A 116 8.39 29.49 59.32
CA LEU A 116 8.04 29.61 60.73
C LEU A 116 7.81 31.10 61.01
N GLU A 117 6.59 31.45 61.40
CA GLU A 117 6.23 32.35 62.51
C GLU A 117 4.86 32.98 62.26
N SER A 118 3.82 32.41 62.86
CA SER A 118 2.81 33.21 63.56
C SER A 118 2.03 32.30 64.52
N GLU A 119 2.01 32.74 65.77
CA GLU A 119 1.54 32.06 66.97
C GLU A 119 0.02 31.78 66.99
N ASN A 120 -0.32 30.77 67.81
CA ASN A 120 -1.56 30.56 68.57
C ASN A 120 -2.91 30.53 67.82
N ASP A 121 -3.61 29.40 67.83
CA ASP A 121 -4.76 29.22 68.74
C ASP A 121 -5.23 27.76 68.79
N LYS A 122 -5.97 27.47 69.86
CA LYS A 122 -6.46 26.20 70.36
C LYS A 122 -7.30 25.39 69.37
N GLY A 123 -7.11 24.07 69.45
CA GLY A 123 -8.25 23.17 69.60
C GLY A 123 -8.60 22.29 68.41
N GLU A 124 -8.90 21.03 68.77
CA GLU A 124 -9.73 20.09 68.03
C GLU A 124 -9.03 19.23 66.96
N SER A 125 -8.44 18.15 67.47
CA SER A 125 -8.09 16.94 66.74
C SER A 125 -9.30 16.37 65.99
N LYS A 126 -9.52 16.80 64.74
CA LYS A 126 -10.52 16.23 63.84
C LYS A 126 -9.92 15.07 63.03
N LYS A 127 -10.39 13.88 63.40
CA LYS A 127 -10.15 12.57 62.80
C LYS A 127 -10.18 12.63 61.26
N THR A 128 -9.20 11.97 60.63
CA THR A 128 -9.11 11.75 59.20
C THR A 128 -10.38 11.09 58.66
N ARG A 129 -11.16 11.82 57.85
CA ARG A 129 -12.29 11.28 57.08
C ARG A 129 -11.73 10.38 55.98
N ALA A 130 -11.90 9.07 56.16
CA ALA A 130 -11.67 8.08 55.11
C ALA A 130 -12.46 8.46 53.86
N ARG A 131 -11.77 8.65 52.73
CA ARG A 131 -12.39 8.95 51.43
C ARG A 131 -13.22 7.75 50.98
N SER A 132 -14.53 7.85 51.13
CA SER A 132 -15.47 6.96 50.45
C SER A 132 -15.22 7.06 48.95
N ARG A 133 -14.93 5.93 48.30
CA ARG A 133 -14.93 5.81 46.84
C ARG A 133 -16.33 6.15 46.33
N ALA A 134 -16.53 7.39 45.90
CA ALA A 134 -17.66 7.74 45.06
C ALA A 134 -17.45 7.02 43.74
N ARG A 135 -18.31 6.05 43.44
CA ARG A 135 -18.48 5.57 42.07
C ARG A 135 -19.03 6.76 41.30
N THR A 136 -18.24 7.32 40.39
CA THR A 136 -18.75 8.27 39.41
C THR A 136 -19.91 7.59 38.70
N GLN A 137 -21.08 8.19 38.88
CA GLN A 137 -22.30 7.87 38.15
C GLN A 137 -21.96 7.83 36.66
N ALA A 138 -22.36 6.75 35.98
CA ALA A 138 -22.22 6.64 34.55
C ALA A 138 -22.82 7.89 33.90
N ASP A 139 -22.08 8.46 32.98
CA ASP A 139 -22.48 9.59 32.15
C ASP A 139 -23.81 9.21 31.48
N ASN A 140 -24.91 9.79 31.98
CA ASN A 140 -26.19 9.71 31.31
C ASN A 140 -26.06 10.66 30.12
N GLY A 141 -25.41 10.19 29.05
CA GLY A 141 -25.30 10.94 27.80
C GLY A 141 -26.70 11.39 27.39
N ASP A 142 -26.84 12.68 27.15
CA ASP A 142 -28.11 13.26 26.73
C ASP A 142 -28.47 12.66 25.36
N ASP A 143 -29.58 11.92 25.28
CA ASP A 143 -30.01 11.27 24.04
C ASP A 143 -30.12 12.30 22.90
N GLU A 144 -30.43 13.56 23.23
CA GLU A 144 -30.47 14.69 22.31
C GLU A 144 -29.10 15.00 21.67
N GLU A 145 -28.00 14.89 22.44
CA GLU A 145 -26.64 15.06 21.91
C GLU A 145 -26.28 13.93 20.94
N ILE A 146 -26.74 12.71 21.21
CA ILE A 146 -26.55 11.55 20.35
C ILE A 146 -27.30 11.74 19.02
N PHE A 147 -28.54 12.24 19.05
CA PHE A 147 -29.31 12.55 17.84
C PHE A 147 -28.68 13.67 17.02
N ALA A 148 -28.22 14.76 17.66
CA ALA A 148 -27.55 15.86 16.97
C ALA A 148 -26.24 15.41 16.28
N LEU A 149 -25.49 14.49 16.90
CA LEU A 149 -24.31 13.89 16.29
C LEU A 149 -24.66 13.01 15.09
N LEU A 150 -25.75 12.25 15.17
CA LEU A 150 -26.23 11.38 14.09
C LEU A 150 -26.66 12.21 12.87
N GLU A 151 -27.46 13.25 13.09
CA GLU A 151 -27.93 14.18 12.05
C GLU A 151 -26.76 14.86 11.34
N ARG A 152 -25.76 15.32 12.11
CA ARG A 152 -24.54 15.92 11.55
C ARG A 152 -23.70 14.94 10.74
N ALA A 153 -23.67 13.67 11.16
CA ALA A 153 -22.97 12.62 10.43
C ALA A 153 -23.70 12.29 9.11
N GLU A 154 -25.03 12.29 9.11
CA GLU A 154 -25.86 12.09 7.93
C GLU A 154 -25.72 13.26 6.94
N ALA A 155 -25.80 14.49 7.41
CA ALA A 155 -25.55 15.68 6.58
C ALA A 155 -24.16 15.67 5.92
N ARG A 156 -23.13 15.21 6.65
CA ARG A 156 -21.78 15.03 6.08
C ARG A 156 -21.73 13.95 5.01
N LYS A 157 -22.46 12.85 5.15
CA LYS A 157 -22.55 11.80 4.12
C LYS A 157 -23.21 12.34 2.85
N GLU A 158 -24.30 13.09 2.99
CA GLU A 158 -24.97 13.71 1.86
C GLU A 158 -24.09 14.74 1.16
N GLU A 159 -23.38 15.59 1.91
CA GLU A 159 -22.43 16.55 1.36
C GLU A 159 -21.34 15.84 0.53
N LEU A 160 -20.76 14.76 1.06
CA LEU A 160 -19.77 13.96 0.35
C LEU A 160 -20.35 13.33 -0.92
N ALA A 161 -21.56 12.80 -0.86
CA ALA A 161 -22.24 12.22 -2.03
C ALA A 161 -22.50 13.27 -3.12
N THR A 162 -22.91 14.50 -2.76
CA THR A 162 -23.08 15.58 -3.74
C THR A 162 -21.74 16.04 -4.32
N ARG A 163 -20.69 16.09 -3.50
CA ARG A 163 -19.35 16.46 -3.94
C ARG A 163 -18.75 15.42 -4.89
N GLN A 164 -19.00 14.15 -4.63
CA GLN A 164 -18.61 13.04 -5.50
C GLN A 164 -19.32 13.11 -6.85
N ARG A 165 -20.65 13.24 -6.89
CA ARG A 165 -21.39 13.39 -8.16
C ARG A 165 -20.88 14.57 -8.98
N ARG A 166 -20.64 15.72 -8.34
CA ARG A 166 -20.07 16.89 -9.02
C ARG A 166 -18.65 16.63 -9.57
N ALA A 167 -17.86 15.79 -8.92
CA ALA A 167 -16.54 15.42 -9.42
C ALA A 167 -16.65 14.46 -10.61
N GLU A 168 -17.55 13.49 -10.54
CA GLU A 168 -17.85 12.55 -11.63
C GLU A 168 -18.37 13.28 -12.88
N ASP A 169 -19.32 14.21 -12.72
CA ASP A 169 -19.84 15.04 -13.83
C ASP A 169 -18.73 15.87 -14.49
N ARG A 170 -17.81 16.43 -13.69
CA ARG A 170 -16.66 17.18 -14.23
C ARG A 170 -15.70 16.27 -14.98
N ALA A 171 -15.42 15.08 -14.44
CA ALA A 171 -14.54 14.11 -15.09
C ALA A 171 -15.14 13.60 -16.41
N GLU A 172 -16.46 13.37 -16.45
CA GLU A 172 -17.16 12.94 -17.66
C GLU A 172 -17.14 14.03 -18.75
N ARG A 173 -17.34 15.30 -18.37
CA ARG A 173 -17.20 16.42 -19.32
C ARG A 173 -15.81 16.50 -19.93
N LEU A 174 -14.77 16.39 -19.12
CA LEU A 174 -13.38 16.38 -19.60
C LEU A 174 -13.09 15.20 -20.53
N ARG A 175 -13.66 14.02 -20.24
CA ARG A 175 -13.53 12.86 -21.14
C ARG A 175 -14.21 13.08 -22.49
N ARG A 176 -15.42 13.66 -22.50
CA ARG A 176 -16.11 13.99 -23.76
C ARG A 176 -15.31 15.02 -24.56
N GLU A 177 -14.82 16.08 -23.91
CA GLU A 177 -14.00 17.10 -24.56
C GLU A 177 -12.71 16.53 -25.16
N ALA A 178 -12.02 15.63 -24.44
CA ALA A 178 -10.84 14.94 -24.97
C ALA A 178 -11.17 14.05 -26.17
N GLN A 179 -12.30 13.33 -26.14
CA GLN A 179 -12.74 12.53 -27.29
C GLN A 179 -13.08 13.41 -28.51
N ASP A 180 -13.70 14.56 -28.28
CA ASP A 180 -14.02 15.52 -29.34
C ASP A 180 -12.74 16.13 -29.94
N THR A 181 -11.71 16.39 -29.12
CA THR A 181 -10.41 16.86 -29.64
C THR A 181 -9.69 15.79 -30.45
N ASP A 182 -9.67 14.54 -29.99
CA ASP A 182 -9.00 13.43 -30.70
C ASP A 182 -9.68 13.14 -32.04
N THR A 183 -11.01 13.16 -32.07
CA THR A 183 -11.79 12.99 -33.32
C THR A 183 -11.59 14.18 -34.28
N ALA A 184 -11.45 15.40 -33.77
CA ALA A 184 -11.14 16.57 -34.59
C ALA A 184 -9.71 16.51 -35.15
N GLU A 185 -8.73 16.04 -34.38
CA GLU A 185 -7.35 15.86 -34.83
C GLU A 185 -7.23 14.77 -35.88
N THR A 186 -7.88 13.61 -35.67
CA THR A 186 -7.89 12.54 -36.68
C THR A 186 -8.51 13.00 -37.99
N ALA A 187 -9.65 13.71 -37.96
CA ALA A 187 -10.26 14.29 -39.16
C ALA A 187 -9.36 15.32 -39.87
N ARG A 188 -8.55 16.10 -39.12
CA ARG A 188 -7.56 17.03 -39.70
C ARG A 188 -6.42 16.28 -40.38
N VAL A 189 -5.91 15.23 -39.76
CA VAL A 189 -4.83 14.39 -40.31
C VAL A 189 -5.29 13.69 -41.59
N GLU A 190 -6.49 13.12 -41.60
CA GLU A 190 -7.07 12.49 -42.78
C GLU A 190 -7.26 13.48 -43.93
N ARG A 191 -7.81 14.67 -43.65
CA ARG A 191 -7.93 15.74 -44.67
C ARG A 191 -6.58 16.15 -45.23
N ALA A 192 -5.56 16.31 -44.38
CA ALA A 192 -4.22 16.65 -44.82
C ALA A 192 -3.60 15.53 -45.68
N ALA A 193 -3.84 14.27 -45.34
CA ALA A 193 -3.40 13.12 -46.13
C ALA A 193 -4.08 13.07 -47.51
N LEU A 194 -5.39 13.30 -47.56
CA LEU A 194 -6.14 13.37 -48.82
C LEU A 194 -5.66 14.52 -49.72
N THR A 195 -5.42 15.71 -49.16
CA THR A 195 -4.87 16.84 -49.91
C THR A 195 -3.48 16.51 -50.47
N ARG A 196 -2.59 15.91 -49.67
CA ARG A 196 -1.25 15.50 -50.13
C ARG A 196 -1.31 14.46 -51.25
N ALA A 197 -2.26 13.51 -51.17
CA ALA A 197 -2.46 12.52 -52.22
C ALA A 197 -2.93 13.15 -53.54
N LEU A 198 -3.83 14.14 -53.46
CA LEU A 198 -4.30 14.90 -54.63
C LEU A 198 -3.17 15.73 -55.27
N GLU A 199 -2.35 16.40 -54.46
CA GLU A 199 -1.18 17.16 -54.95
C GLU A 199 -0.16 16.24 -55.63
N ALA A 200 0.12 15.06 -55.07
CA ALA A 200 1.00 14.07 -55.69
C ALA A 200 0.45 13.57 -57.04
N LEU A 201 -0.86 13.38 -57.16
CA LEU A 201 -1.53 12.99 -58.40
C LEU A 201 -1.47 14.10 -59.46
N ALA A 202 -1.65 15.35 -59.06
CA ALA A 202 -1.53 16.51 -59.94
C ALA A 202 -0.10 16.66 -60.48
N ASN A 203 0.92 16.49 -59.61
CA ASN A 203 2.33 16.58 -59.98
C ASN A 203 2.80 15.41 -60.87
N ASN A 204 2.24 14.20 -60.69
CA ASN A 204 2.53 13.08 -61.60
C ASN A 204 1.92 13.28 -62.99
N LYS A 205 0.77 13.94 -63.09
CA LYS A 205 0.09 14.19 -64.37
C LYS A 205 0.80 15.24 -65.23
N THR A 206 1.49 16.20 -64.62
CA THR A 206 2.31 17.20 -65.32
C THR A 206 3.68 16.67 -65.75
N SER A 207 4.21 15.62 -65.11
CA SER A 207 5.48 14.97 -65.48
C SER A 207 5.36 13.94 -66.61
N SER A 208 4.15 13.45 -66.93
CA SER A 208 3.92 12.44 -67.98
C SER A 208 3.60 13.05 -69.37
N GLY A 209 3.58 14.38 -69.49
CA GLY A 209 3.16 15.12 -70.69
C GLY A 209 4.25 15.80 -71.50
N ASN A 210 5.53 15.54 -71.22
CA ASN A 210 6.67 16.02 -72.01
C ASN A 210 7.30 14.90 -72.84
#